data_AF-A0A1F5EKQ0-F1
#
_entry.id   AF-A0A1F5EKQ0-F1
#
_cell.length_a   1.000
_cell.length_b   1.000
_cell.length_c   1.000
_cell.angle_alpha   90.00
_cell.angle_beta   90.00
_cell.angle_gamma   90.00
#
_symmetry.space_group_name_H-M   'P 1'
#
loop_
_entity.id
_entity.type
_entity.pdbx_description
1 polymer ?
#
loop_
_entity_poly.entity_id
_entity_poly.type
_entity_poly.pdbx_seq_one_letter_code
_entity_poly.pdbx_strand_id
1 'polypeptide(L)'
;MNTIAETINMKNTVRLIFWSVVSLLVLFSIMYAFFVKQTVINIVERENFENEIAVLNSEVSGLEFKYIALKNEVDMDYAHSVGFVDVKNMKFASRKLPAQNLSLKTE
;
A
#
# COMPACT_ATOMS: atom_id res chain seq x y z
N MET A 1 -27.96 61.16 34.80
CA MET A 1 -27.10 61.08 33.59
C MET A 1 -26.57 59.67 33.31
N ASN A 2 -26.74 58.69 34.22
CA ASN A 2 -26.13 57.34 34.09
C ASN A 2 -27.03 56.32 33.37
N THR A 3 -28.35 56.55 33.32
CA THR A 3 -29.34 55.61 32.78
C THR A 3 -29.27 55.48 31.24
N ILE A 4 -28.90 56.55 30.55
CA ILE A 4 -28.79 56.54 29.07
C ILE A 4 -27.53 55.77 28.64
N ALA A 5 -26.42 55.88 29.40
CA ALA A 5 -25.18 55.17 29.11
C ALA A 5 -25.32 53.65 29.31
N GLU A 6 -26.04 53.20 30.34
CA GLU A 6 -26.28 51.77 30.57
C GLU A 6 -27.14 51.13 29.47
N THR A 7 -28.19 51.82 29.00
CA THR A 7 -29.05 51.29 27.93
C THR A 7 -28.34 51.20 26.57
N ILE A 8 -27.40 52.11 26.27
CA ILE A 8 -26.58 52.07 25.06
C ILE A 8 -25.61 50.87 25.12
N ASN A 9 -24.94 50.65 26.24
CA ASN A 9 -24.02 49.53 26.41
C ASN A 9 -24.74 48.18 26.32
N MET A 10 -25.92 48.04 26.93
CA MET A 10 -26.72 46.82 26.87
C MET A 10 -27.13 46.46 25.44
N LYS A 11 -27.55 47.44 24.63
CA LYS A 11 -27.88 47.21 23.20
C LYS A 11 -26.67 46.74 22.39
N ASN A 12 -25.48 47.31 22.65
CA ASN A 12 -24.26 46.92 21.93
C ASN A 12 -23.80 45.50 22.31
N THR A 13 -23.84 45.15 23.59
CA THR A 13 -23.49 43.80 24.06
C THR A 13 -24.41 42.74 23.46
N VAL A 14 -25.72 42.98 23.42
CA VAL A 14 -26.69 42.06 22.80
C VAL A 14 -26.40 41.88 21.31
N ARG A 15 -26.10 42.97 20.59
CA ARG A 15 -25.75 42.91 19.17
C ARG A 15 -24.47 42.12 18.92
N LEU A 16 -23.44 42.29 19.75
CA LEU A 16 -22.19 41.54 19.64
C LEU A 16 -22.40 40.04 19.89
N ILE A 17 -23.16 39.67 20.92
CA ILE A 17 -23.49 38.26 21.22
C ILE A 17 -24.30 37.64 20.08
N PHE A 18 -25.25 38.37 19.52
CA PHE A 18 -26.02 37.87 18.38
C PHE A 18 -25.11 37.56 17.19
N TRP A 19 -24.23 38.49 16.81
CA TRP A 19 -23.29 38.28 15.71
C TRP A 19 -22.23 37.21 16.00
N SER A 20 -21.81 37.03 17.26
CA SER A 20 -20.89 35.95 17.61
C SER A 20 -21.54 34.58 17.46
N VAL A 21 -22.80 34.43 17.86
CA VAL A 21 -23.56 33.19 17.66
C VAL A 21 -23.78 32.92 16.17
N VAL A 22 -24.17 33.93 15.39
CA VAL A 22 -24.32 33.79 13.93
C VAL A 22 -23.00 33.38 13.28
N SER A 23 -21.89 34.03 13.64
CA SER A 23 -20.56 33.69 13.15
C SER A 23 -20.18 32.25 13.49
N LEU A 24 -20.45 31.80 14.73
CA LEU A 24 -20.18 30.45 15.17
C LEU A 24 -21.02 29.41 14.40
N LEU A 25 -22.29 29.70 14.14
CA LEU A 25 -23.15 28.83 13.34
C LEU A 25 -22.65 28.71 11.89
N VAL A 26 -22.23 29.82 11.29
CA VAL A 26 -21.64 29.82 9.95
C VAL A 26 -20.33 29.02 9.94
N LEU A 27 -19.46 29.24 10.93
CA LEU A 27 -18.21 28.49 11.07
C LEU A 27 -18.47 26.98 11.17
N PHE A 28 -19.39 26.56 12.04
CA PHE A 28 -19.73 25.13 12.16
C PHE A 28 -20.37 24.56 10.89
N SER A 29 -21.17 25.34 10.18
CA SER A 29 -21.75 24.91 8.90
C SER A 29 -20.67 24.66 7.85
N ILE A 30 -19.67 25.55 7.76
CA ILE A 30 -18.53 25.42 6.85
C ILE A 30 -17.67 24.21 7.25
N MET A 31 -17.34 24.07 8.53
CA MET A 31 -16.57 22.94 9.03
C MET A 31 -17.27 21.61 8.77
N TYR A 32 -18.59 21.55 9.00
CA TYR A 32 -19.39 20.36 8.74
C TYR A 32 -19.33 19.97 7.26
N ALA A 33 -19.58 20.91 6.34
CA ALA A 33 -19.51 20.65 4.91
C ALA A 33 -18.10 20.19 4.47
N PHE A 34 -17.05 20.81 5.02
CA PHE A 34 -15.67 20.43 4.75
C PHE A 34 -15.37 19.01 5.22
N PHE A 35 -15.75 18.66 6.45
CA PHE A 35 -15.52 17.31 7.00
C PHE A 35 -16.32 16.25 6.25
N VAL A 36 -17.59 16.51 5.92
CA VAL A 36 -18.38 15.59 5.09
C VAL A 36 -17.71 15.35 3.74
N LYS A 37 -17.28 16.41 3.06
CA LYS A 37 -16.56 16.29 1.78
C LYS A 37 -15.30 15.44 1.93
N GLN A 38 -14.50 15.69 2.97
CA GLN A 38 -13.27 14.93 3.22
C GLN A 38 -13.55 13.46 3.49
N THR A 39 -14.58 13.15 4.28
CA THR A 39 -15.00 11.78 4.56
C THR A 39 -15.45 11.07 3.29
N VAL A 40 -16.25 11.73 2.43
CA VAL A 40 -16.70 11.16 1.15
C VAL A 40 -15.51 10.84 0.25
N ILE A 41 -14.58 11.77 0.07
CA ILE A 41 -13.39 11.55 -0.78
C ILE A 41 -12.56 10.38 -0.24
N ASN A 42 -12.31 10.34 1.07
CA ASN A 42 -11.52 9.28 1.68
C ASN A 42 -12.18 7.89 1.54
N ILE A 43 -13.51 7.82 1.60
CA ILE A 43 -14.24 6.57 1.37
C ILE A 43 -14.09 6.12 -0.09
N VAL A 44 -14.28 7.04 -1.05
CA VAL A 44 -14.17 6.73 -2.48
C VAL A 44 -12.74 6.32 -2.87
N GLU A 45 -11.73 7.02 -2.36
CA GLU A 45 -10.33 6.67 -2.60
C GLU A 45 -10.01 5.29 -2.01
N ARG A 46 -10.48 5.01 -0.79
CA ARG A 46 -10.31 3.70 -0.17
C ARG A 46 -10.97 2.59 -0.99
N GLU A 47 -12.19 2.80 -1.48
CA GLU A 47 -12.90 1.83 -2.32
C GLU A 47 -12.13 1.56 -3.62
N ASN A 48 -11.59 2.60 -4.27
CA ASN A 48 -10.75 2.44 -5.45
C ASN A 48 -9.49 1.60 -5.16
N PHE A 49 -8.81 1.85 -4.04
CA PHE A 49 -7.67 1.04 -3.63
C PHE A 49 -8.04 -0.40 -3.33
N GLU A 50 -9.17 -0.65 -2.65
CA GLU A 50 -9.66 -2.00 -2.38
C GLU A 50 -9.93 -2.76 -3.68
N ASN A 51 -10.52 -2.09 -4.69
CA ASN A 51 -10.73 -2.66 -6.02
C ASN A 51 -9.42 -2.94 -6.76
N GLU A 52 -8.45 -2.02 -6.72
CA GLU A 52 -7.13 -2.21 -7.35
C GLU A 52 -6.39 -3.40 -6.72
N ILE A 53 -6.42 -3.51 -5.39
CA ILE A 53 -5.86 -4.66 -4.66
C ILE A 53 -6.54 -5.96 -5.09
N ALA A 54 -7.87 -5.97 -5.23
CA ALA A 54 -8.59 -7.16 -5.68
C ALA A 54 -8.19 -7.58 -7.10
N VAL A 55 -8.04 -6.63 -8.02
CA VAL A 55 -7.57 -6.89 -9.39
C VAL A 55 -6.14 -7.44 -9.39
N LEU A 56 -5.23 -6.80 -8.65
CA LEU A 56 -3.84 -7.23 -8.57
C LEU A 56 -3.71 -8.64 -7.97
N ASN A 57 -4.48 -8.94 -6.91
CA ASN A 57 -4.51 -10.28 -6.34
C ASN A 57 -5.02 -11.32 -7.34
N SER A 58 -6.05 -10.99 -8.12
CA SER A 58 -6.54 -11.88 -9.18
C SER A 58 -5.48 -12.13 -10.25
N GLU A 59 -4.71 -11.11 -10.62
CA GLU A 59 -3.60 -11.25 -11.57
C GLU A 59 -2.51 -12.15 -10.99
N VAL A 60 -2.07 -11.91 -9.74
CA VAL A 60 -1.09 -12.75 -9.04
C VAL A 60 -1.56 -14.20 -8.98
N SER A 61 -2.80 -14.48 -8.57
CA SER A 61 -3.35 -15.84 -8.54
C SER A 61 -3.35 -16.49 -9.94
N GLY A 62 -3.63 -15.72 -11.00
CA GLY A 62 -3.53 -16.20 -12.37
C GLY A 62 -2.10 -16.58 -12.77
N LEU A 63 -1.11 -15.74 -12.41
CA LEU A 63 0.30 -16.04 -12.63
C LEU A 63 0.76 -17.26 -11.82
N GLU A 64 0.35 -17.38 -10.57
CA GLU A 64 0.67 -18.54 -9.72
C GLU A 64 0.12 -19.83 -10.31
N PHE A 65 -1.13 -19.81 -10.79
CA PHE A 65 -1.73 -20.95 -11.47
C PHE A 65 -0.92 -21.36 -12.71
N LYS A 66 -0.54 -20.38 -13.55
CA LYS A 66 0.28 -20.63 -14.74
C LYS A 66 1.67 -21.18 -14.38
N TYR A 67 2.29 -20.64 -13.34
CA TYR A 67 3.58 -21.12 -12.85
C TYR A 67 3.49 -22.57 -12.36
N ILE A 68 2.46 -22.91 -11.57
CA ILE A 68 2.24 -24.27 -11.08
C ILE A 68 2.00 -25.22 -12.25
N ALA A 69 1.19 -24.83 -13.24
CA ALA A 69 0.93 -25.63 -14.43
C ALA A 69 2.23 -25.94 -15.19
N LEU A 70 3.04 -24.90 -15.47
CA LEU A 70 4.32 -25.07 -16.15
C LEU A 70 5.32 -25.90 -15.33
N LYS A 71 5.35 -25.71 -14.01
CA LYS A 71 6.21 -26.50 -13.12
C LYS A 71 5.84 -27.98 -13.14
N ASN A 72 4.55 -28.30 -13.18
CA ASN A 72 4.06 -29.67 -13.23
C ASN A 72 4.30 -30.34 -14.59
N GLU A 73 4.45 -29.56 -15.66
CA GLU A 73 4.81 -30.05 -17.00
C GLU A 73 6.29 -30.47 -17.10
N VAL A 74 7.15 -30.01 -16.19
CA VAL A 74 8.56 -30.44 -16.13
C VAL A 74 8.67 -31.78 -15.43
N ASP A 75 8.37 -32.84 -16.16
CA ASP A 75 8.50 -34.23 -15.73
C ASP A 75 9.50 -35.01 -16.62
N MET A 76 9.71 -36.31 -16.30
CA MET A 76 10.62 -37.15 -17.08
C MET A 76 10.10 -37.42 -18.49
N ASP A 77 8.78 -37.52 -18.68
CA ASP A 77 8.19 -37.73 -19.99
C ASP A 77 8.47 -36.54 -20.91
N TYR A 78 8.33 -35.31 -20.38
CA TYR A 78 8.74 -34.09 -21.05
C TYR A 78 10.24 -34.06 -21.32
N ALA A 79 11.09 -34.41 -20.35
CA ALA A 79 12.54 -34.47 -20.53
C ALA A 79 12.95 -35.43 -21.66
N HIS A 80 12.35 -36.61 -21.73
CA HIS A 80 12.56 -37.55 -22.82
C HIS A 80 12.04 -37.03 -24.16
N SER A 81 10.89 -36.34 -24.16
CA SER A 81 10.30 -35.77 -25.38
C SER A 81 11.20 -34.72 -26.05
N VAL A 82 11.98 -33.96 -25.26
CA VAL A 82 12.94 -32.97 -25.78
C VAL A 82 14.34 -33.56 -26.02
N GLY A 83 14.52 -34.87 -25.87
CA GLY A 83 15.74 -35.60 -26.23
C GLY A 83 16.73 -35.84 -25.08
N PHE A 84 16.37 -35.57 -23.81
CA PHE A 84 17.17 -36.00 -22.68
C PHE A 84 17.10 -37.52 -22.49
N VAL A 85 18.21 -38.11 -22.04
CA VAL A 85 18.37 -39.55 -21.84
C VAL A 85 18.82 -39.83 -20.42
N ASP A 86 18.45 -41.01 -19.91
CA ASP A 86 18.84 -41.42 -18.57
C ASP A 86 20.36 -41.55 -18.42
N VAL A 87 20.89 -40.88 -17.40
CA VAL A 87 22.32 -40.91 -17.09
C VAL A 87 22.66 -42.20 -16.35
N LYS A 88 23.26 -43.16 -17.07
CA LYS A 88 23.73 -44.43 -16.48
C LYS A 88 24.92 -44.29 -15.54
N ASN A 89 25.74 -43.24 -15.69
CA ASN A 89 26.91 -42.96 -14.88
C ASN A 89 26.98 -41.47 -14.55
N MET A 90 26.45 -41.06 -13.39
CA MET A 90 26.48 -39.66 -12.97
C MET A 90 27.93 -39.21 -12.73
N LYS A 91 28.36 -38.18 -13.47
CA LYS A 91 29.63 -37.50 -13.22
C LYS A 91 29.35 -36.16 -12.58
N PHE A 92 29.78 -36.00 -11.33
CA PHE A 92 29.65 -34.74 -10.61
C PHE A 92 30.82 -33.82 -10.94
N ALA A 93 30.53 -32.57 -11.29
CA ALA A 93 31.55 -31.54 -11.40
C ALA A 93 31.92 -31.05 -10.00
N SER A 94 33.12 -31.41 -9.53
CA SER A 94 33.70 -30.84 -8.30
C SER A 94 34.66 -29.72 -8.68
N ARG A 95 34.46 -28.54 -8.09
CA ARG A 95 35.43 -27.45 -8.17
C ARG A 95 36.61 -27.79 -7.26
N LYS A 96 37.74 -28.23 -7.83
CA LYS A 96 39.00 -28.28 -7.09
C LYS A 96 39.34 -26.86 -6.63
N LEU A 97 39.27 -26.62 -5.32
CA LEU A 97 39.91 -25.45 -4.74
C LEU A 97 41.41 -25.55 -5.08
N PRO A 98 42.03 -24.49 -5.65
CA PRO A 98 43.48 -24.50 -5.86
C PRO A 98 44.14 -24.74 -4.51
N ALA A 99 44.94 -25.80 -4.41
CA ALA A 99 45.58 -26.19 -3.16
C ALA A 99 46.43 -25.01 -2.65
N GLN A 100 46.05 -24.46 -1.50
CA GLN A 100 46.78 -23.37 -0.82
C GLN A 100 48.12 -23.85 -0.24
N ASN A 101 48.74 -24.94 -0.70
CA ASN A 101 49.90 -25.50 -0.02
C ASN A 101 50.99 -25.96 -1.02
N LEU A 102 51.56 -25.03 -1.78
CA LEU A 102 52.90 -25.21 -2.34
C LEU A 102 53.86 -24.34 -1.51
N SER A 103 54.24 -24.84 -0.33
CA SER A 103 55.39 -24.28 0.40
C SER A 103 56.65 -24.77 -0.31
N LEU A 104 57.33 -23.86 -1.03
CA LEU A 104 58.68 -24.11 -1.53
C LEU A 104 59.62 -24.12 -0.33
N LYS A 105 60.10 -25.31 0.04
CA LYS A 105 61.23 -25.44 0.96
C LYS A 105 62.48 -25.00 0.21
N THR A 106 62.89 -23.75 0.40
CA THR A 106 64.22 -23.28 0.02
C THR A 106 65.21 -23.79 1.05
N GLU A 107 66.15 -24.62 0.61
CA GLU A 107 67.40 -24.91 1.34
C GLU A 107 68.28 -23.66 1.43
#